data_AF-A0A564ZDS5-F1
#
_entry.id   AF-A0A564ZDS5-F1
#
_cell.length_a   1.000
_cell.length_b   1.000
_cell.length_c   1.000
_cell.angle_alpha   90.00
_cell.angle_beta   90.00
_cell.angle_gamma   90.00
#
_symmetry.space_group_name_H-M   'P 1'
#
loop_
_entity.id
_entity.type
_entity.pdbx_description
1 polymer ?
#
loop_
_entity_poly.entity_id
_entity_poly.type
_entity_poly.pdbx_seq_one_letter_code
_entity_poly.pdbx_strand_id
1 'polypeptide(L)'
;MEVESGDFPISKKPKESKFYQQKLWAWQPILTASNICPYFYVVAILFIPLGAFFLVTSNGVVEKSISYTHCVAPNNKTCAEIIKSTPGVPCTCVLTLNLIEDVAGPVYVFYGLTNFFQNHRRYVMSRDDDQLNGKLITIPSEDCAPYRYDLVGGVQTVIAPCGAIANSIFNVNGPTFFSLPIRRYFRNSLC
;
A
#
# COMPACT_ATOMS: atom_id res chain seq x y z
N MET A 1 2.12 -17.36 -47.99
CA MET A 1 2.39 -18.48 -48.91
C MET A 1 2.39 -19.72 -48.03
N GLU A 2 1.48 -20.67 -48.15
CA GLU A 2 0.77 -21.15 -49.35
C GLU A 2 -0.75 -21.09 -49.17
N VAL A 3 -1.44 -20.75 -50.26
CA VAL A 3 -2.89 -20.86 -50.41
C VAL A 3 -3.13 -22.28 -50.92
N GLU A 4 -3.52 -23.20 -50.05
CA GLU A 4 -3.99 -24.51 -50.50
C GLU A 4 -5.40 -24.34 -51.09
N SER A 5 -5.45 -24.54 -52.40
CA SER A 5 -6.65 -24.60 -53.23
C SER A 5 -7.71 -25.50 -52.64
N GLY A 6 -8.94 -24.97 -52.58
CA GLY A 6 -10.09 -25.69 -52.06
C GLY A 6 -10.36 -26.98 -52.83
N ASP A 7 -10.30 -28.08 -52.10
CA ASP A 7 -11.09 -29.26 -52.36
C ASP A 7 -12.13 -29.31 -51.23
N PHE A 8 -13.42 -29.15 -51.55
CA PHE A 8 -14.47 -29.38 -50.54
C PHE A 8 -14.46 -30.88 -50.25
N PRO A 9 -14.06 -31.33 -49.05
CA PRO A 9 -13.94 -32.76 -48.84
C PRO A 9 -15.32 -33.40 -48.95
N ILE A 10 -15.45 -34.38 -49.84
CA ILE A 10 -16.63 -35.25 -50.04
C ILE A 10 -16.92 -36.12 -48.79
N SER A 11 -16.23 -35.88 -47.67
CA SER A 11 -16.40 -36.63 -46.44
C SER A 11 -16.69 -35.70 -45.26
N LYS A 12 -17.86 -35.91 -44.63
CA LYS A 12 -18.25 -35.31 -43.34
C LYS A 12 -17.49 -35.92 -42.15
N LYS A 13 -16.42 -36.68 -42.41
CA LYS A 13 -15.67 -37.39 -41.39
C LYS A 13 -14.67 -36.45 -40.70
N PRO A 14 -14.63 -36.41 -39.36
CA PRO A 14 -13.68 -35.58 -38.63
C PRO A 14 -12.22 -36.00 -38.88
N LYS A 15 -11.29 -35.06 -38.74
CA LYS A 15 -9.84 -35.26 -38.93
C LYS A 15 -9.30 -36.29 -37.93
N GLU A 16 -8.50 -37.24 -38.41
CA GLU A 16 -7.95 -38.37 -37.63
C GLU A 16 -6.65 -37.99 -36.88
N SER A 17 -6.67 -36.94 -36.04
CA SER A 17 -5.55 -36.59 -35.16
C SER A 17 -5.83 -36.92 -33.71
N LYS A 18 -4.79 -37.21 -32.90
CA LYS A 18 -4.92 -37.52 -31.46
C LYS A 18 -5.63 -36.39 -30.68
N PHE A 19 -5.52 -35.15 -31.15
CA PHE A 19 -6.20 -33.99 -30.58
C PHE A 19 -7.71 -34.03 -30.87
N TYR A 20 -8.10 -34.17 -32.15
CA TYR A 20 -9.52 -34.22 -32.54
C TYR A 20 -10.24 -35.47 -32.03
N GLN A 21 -9.51 -36.58 -31.84
CA GLN A 21 -10.03 -37.81 -31.25
C GLN A 21 -10.02 -37.83 -29.72
N GLN A 22 -9.55 -36.76 -29.06
CA GLN A 22 -9.43 -36.67 -27.60
C GLN A 22 -8.61 -37.81 -26.96
N LYS A 23 -7.56 -38.28 -27.67
CA LYS A 23 -6.62 -39.33 -27.22
C LYS A 23 -5.23 -38.77 -26.92
N LEU A 24 -5.18 -37.53 -26.43
CA LEU A 24 -3.94 -36.99 -25.89
C LEU A 24 -3.55 -37.75 -24.63
N TRP A 25 -2.25 -37.83 -24.35
CA TRP A 25 -1.80 -38.33 -23.06
C TRP A 25 -2.39 -37.41 -21.99
N ALA A 26 -3.07 -38.00 -21.02
CA ALA A 26 -3.59 -37.29 -19.87
C ALA A 26 -3.13 -38.05 -18.64
N TRP A 27 -2.51 -37.35 -17.70
CA TRP A 27 -2.31 -37.89 -16.37
C TRP A 27 -3.58 -37.60 -15.57
N GLN A 28 -4.26 -38.65 -15.14
CA GLN A 28 -5.49 -38.57 -14.35
C GLN A 28 -5.19 -39.04 -12.92
N PRO A 29 -4.76 -38.14 -12.02
CA PRO A 29 -4.47 -38.53 -10.65
C PRO A 29 -5.76 -38.90 -9.93
N ILE A 30 -5.81 -40.12 -9.40
CA ILE A 30 -6.91 -40.55 -8.55
C ILE A 30 -6.55 -40.18 -7.11
N LEU A 31 -7.28 -39.19 -6.56
CA LEU A 31 -7.10 -38.65 -5.21
C LEU A 31 -7.76 -39.56 -4.15
N THR A 32 -7.16 -40.72 -3.88
CA THR A 32 -7.55 -41.58 -2.77
C THR A 32 -6.86 -41.18 -1.46
N ALA A 33 -7.47 -41.50 -0.32
CA ALA A 33 -6.92 -41.20 1.01
C ALA A 33 -5.49 -41.72 1.20
N SER A 34 -5.21 -42.94 0.73
CA SER A 34 -3.88 -43.56 0.78
C SER A 34 -2.83 -42.77 -0.01
N ASN A 35 -3.23 -42.20 -1.15
CA ASN A 35 -2.32 -41.48 -2.03
C ASN A 35 -2.06 -40.05 -1.55
N ILE A 36 -3.04 -39.39 -0.91
CA ILE A 36 -2.92 -37.99 -0.50
C ILE A 36 -2.25 -37.79 0.87
N CYS A 37 -2.42 -38.74 1.80
CA CYS A 37 -1.81 -38.70 3.14
C CYS A 37 -0.29 -38.38 3.16
N PRO A 38 0.58 -39.01 2.35
CA PRO A 38 2.01 -38.70 2.37
C PRO A 38 2.31 -37.24 1.95
N TYR A 39 1.55 -36.69 1.01
CA TYR A 39 1.72 -35.28 0.62
C TYR A 39 1.37 -34.34 1.75
N PHE A 40 0.27 -34.59 2.48
CA PHE A 40 -0.08 -33.79 3.65
C PHE A 40 0.98 -33.86 4.75
N TYR A 41 1.59 -35.03 4.97
CA TYR A 41 2.65 -35.19 5.95
C TYR A 41 3.90 -34.37 5.60
N VAL A 42 4.34 -34.41 4.33
CA VAL A 42 5.47 -33.61 3.84
C VAL A 42 5.18 -32.12 3.98
N VAL A 43 3.98 -31.70 3.58
CA VAL A 43 3.52 -30.31 3.69
C VAL A 43 3.49 -29.85 5.15
N ALA A 44 3.03 -30.69 6.07
CA ALA A 44 3.01 -30.38 7.50
C ALA A 44 4.43 -30.24 8.08
N ILE A 45 5.34 -31.16 7.76
CA ILE A 45 6.74 -31.09 8.21
C ILE A 45 7.43 -29.82 7.71
N LEU A 46 7.06 -29.31 6.52
CA LEU A 46 7.60 -28.09 5.98
C LEU A 46 7.00 -26.84 6.65
N PHE A 47 5.67 -26.80 6.80
CA PHE A 47 4.98 -25.60 7.29
C PHE A 47 5.02 -25.43 8.81
N ILE A 48 5.14 -26.51 9.60
CA ILE A 48 5.25 -26.41 11.08
C ILE A 48 6.50 -25.62 11.51
N PRO A 49 7.74 -25.97 11.11
CA PRO A 49 8.94 -25.24 11.51
C PRO A 49 8.96 -23.83 10.90
N LEU A 50 8.49 -23.67 9.66
CA LEU A 50 8.39 -22.36 9.02
C LEU A 50 7.42 -21.43 9.78
N GLY A 51 6.27 -21.95 10.21
CA GLY A 51 5.31 -21.22 11.03
C GLY A 51 5.86 -20.88 12.41
N ALA A 52 6.57 -21.80 13.07
CA ALA A 52 7.23 -21.55 14.35
C ALA A 52 8.30 -20.45 14.23
N PHE A 53 9.11 -20.48 13.15
CA PHE A 53 10.08 -19.43 12.85
C PHE A 53 9.41 -18.06 12.70
N PHE A 54 8.37 -17.96 11.85
CA PHE A 54 7.66 -16.70 11.66
C PHE A 54 7.00 -16.20 12.94
N LEU A 55 6.41 -17.08 13.75
CA LEU A 55 5.77 -16.71 15.01
C LEU A 55 6.77 -16.09 16.00
N VAL A 56 7.95 -16.70 16.16
CA VAL A 56 9.01 -16.15 17.03
C VAL A 56 9.46 -14.79 16.52
N THR A 57 9.69 -14.65 15.21
CA THR A 57 10.10 -13.34 14.64
C THR A 57 9.02 -12.27 14.78
N SER A 58 7.75 -12.63 14.65
CA SER A 58 6.62 -11.69 14.78
C SER A 58 6.45 -11.22 16.22
N ASN A 59 6.59 -12.12 17.20
CA ASN A 59 6.46 -11.76 18.61
C ASN A 59 7.64 -10.94 19.14
N GLY A 60 8.76 -10.89 18.42
CA GLY A 60 9.92 -10.06 18.77
C GLY A 60 9.78 -8.58 18.38
N VAL A 61 8.73 -8.19 17.65
CA VAL A 61 8.52 -6.80 17.22
C VAL A 61 7.73 -6.03 18.29
N VAL A 62 8.35 -4.99 18.85
CA VAL A 62 7.70 -4.09 19.80
C VAL A 62 6.94 -3.00 19.04
N GLU A 63 5.61 -2.99 19.15
CA GLU A 63 4.73 -1.98 18.54
C GLU A 63 4.03 -1.14 19.62
N LYS A 64 4.04 0.19 19.45
CA LYS A 64 3.28 1.11 20.29
C LYS A 64 2.50 2.10 19.42
N SER A 65 1.17 2.05 19.52
CA SER A 65 0.27 3.00 18.85
C SER A 65 -0.40 3.95 19.85
N ILE A 66 -0.48 5.24 19.51
CA ILE A 66 -1.22 6.27 20.25
C ILE A 66 -2.13 7.03 19.28
N SER A 67 -3.41 7.12 19.62
CA SER A 67 -4.37 7.95 18.88
C SER A 67 -4.25 9.41 19.29
N TYR A 68 -4.11 10.30 18.30
CA TYR A 68 -3.98 11.75 18.50
C TYR A 68 -5.15 12.55 17.89
N THR A 69 -6.27 11.90 17.58
CA THR A 69 -7.45 12.56 16.97
C THR A 69 -8.05 13.64 17.87
N HIS A 70 -8.07 13.40 19.20
CA HIS A 70 -8.59 14.34 20.21
C HIS A 70 -7.47 14.99 21.00
N CYS A 71 -6.41 15.37 20.29
CA CYS A 71 -5.25 16.01 20.89
C CYS A 71 -5.62 17.41 21.42
N VAL A 72 -5.21 17.69 22.66
CA VAL A 72 -5.53 18.93 23.38
C VAL A 72 -4.31 19.84 23.36
N ALA A 73 -4.50 21.08 22.90
CA ALA A 73 -3.47 22.10 22.93
C ALA A 73 -3.30 22.66 24.36
N PRO A 74 -2.19 23.37 24.66
CA PRO A 74 -1.93 23.90 26.00
C PRO A 74 -3.03 24.83 26.57
N ASN A 75 -3.88 25.38 25.71
CA ASN A 75 -5.04 26.21 26.08
C ASN A 75 -6.30 25.40 26.44
N ASN A 76 -6.17 24.10 26.69
CA ASN A 76 -7.25 23.18 27.06
C ASN A 76 -8.39 23.06 26.02
N LYS A 77 -8.09 23.34 24.75
CA LYS A 77 -9.00 23.15 23.61
C LYS A 77 -8.46 22.07 22.68
N THR A 78 -9.34 21.38 21.97
CA THR A 78 -8.91 20.37 20.99
C THR A 78 -8.35 21.05 19.74
N CYS A 79 -7.34 20.46 19.10
CA CYS A 79 -6.84 21.01 17.83
C CYS A 79 -7.91 21.03 16.74
N ALA A 80 -8.86 20.09 16.79
CA ALA A 80 -10.01 20.07 15.89
C ALA A 80 -10.88 21.34 16.03
N GLU A 81 -11.08 21.86 17.25
CA GLU A 81 -11.82 23.11 17.49
C GLU A 81 -11.04 24.34 17.05
N ILE A 82 -9.73 24.36 17.30
CA ILE A 82 -8.85 25.49 16.93
C ILE A 82 -8.82 25.66 15.41
N ILE A 83 -8.63 24.57 14.66
CA ILE A 83 -8.55 24.62 13.19
C ILE A 83 -9.91 24.99 12.58
N LYS A 84 -11.02 24.55 13.18
CA LYS A 84 -12.38 24.93 12.75
C LYS A 84 -12.69 26.41 12.98
N SER A 85 -12.21 26.98 14.09
CA SER A 85 -12.48 28.36 14.46
C SER A 85 -11.55 29.37 13.78
N THR A 86 -10.28 29.01 13.61
CA THR A 86 -9.27 29.85 12.96
C THR A 86 -8.47 29.02 11.95
N PRO A 87 -8.93 28.92 10.69
CA PRO A 87 -8.21 28.19 9.66
C PRO A 87 -6.84 28.85 9.41
N GLY A 88 -5.79 28.04 9.29
CA GLY A 88 -4.42 28.51 9.03
C GLY A 88 -3.57 28.77 10.27
N VAL A 89 -4.12 28.67 11.48
CA VAL A 89 -3.34 28.74 12.73
C VAL A 89 -2.73 27.36 13.03
N PRO A 90 -1.40 27.25 13.25
CA PRO A 90 -0.79 25.98 13.63
C PRO A 90 -1.23 25.57 15.04
N CYS A 91 -1.72 24.34 15.17
CA CYS A 91 -2.02 23.73 16.46
C CYS A 91 -0.92 22.74 16.83
N THR A 92 -0.31 22.91 18.01
CA THR A 92 0.71 21.99 18.53
C THR A 92 0.12 21.17 19.68
N CYS A 93 0.36 19.86 19.65
CA CYS A 93 0.01 18.97 20.75
C CYS A 93 1.22 18.11 21.11
N VAL A 94 1.43 17.91 22.42
CA VAL A 94 2.49 17.08 22.97
C VAL A 94 1.86 15.78 23.46
N LEU A 95 2.37 14.66 22.94
CA LEU A 95 1.94 13.32 23.33
C LEU A 95 3.07 12.64 24.10
N THR A 96 2.77 12.16 25.29
CA THR A 96 3.73 11.42 26.10
C THR A 96 3.61 9.93 25.81
N LEU A 97 4.66 9.35 25.24
CA LEU A 97 4.78 7.92 24.95
C LEU A 97 5.57 7.24 26.08
N ASN A 98 4.93 6.32 26.81
CA ASN A 98 5.62 5.46 27.77
C ASN A 98 5.95 4.11 27.11
N LEU A 99 7.24 3.80 27.02
CA LEU A 99 7.77 2.51 26.56
C LEU A 99 7.98 1.61 27.77
N ILE A 100 7.37 0.43 27.76
CA ILE A 100 7.46 -0.56 28.85
C ILE A 100 8.70 -1.45 28.65
N GLU A 101 9.12 -1.62 27.39
CA GLU A 101 10.21 -2.50 26.98
C GLU A 101 11.27 -1.72 26.23
N ASP A 102 12.53 -2.13 26.40
CA ASP A 102 13.66 -1.54 25.68
C ASP A 102 13.67 -2.01 24.22
N VAL A 103 13.68 -1.05 23.29
CA VAL A 103 13.73 -1.34 21.86
C VAL A 103 15.18 -1.49 21.42
N ALA A 104 15.64 -2.73 21.23
CA ALA A 104 17.02 -3.05 20.85
C ALA A 104 17.34 -2.84 19.35
N GLY A 105 16.34 -2.45 18.53
CA GLY A 105 16.45 -2.32 17.08
C GLY A 105 16.15 -0.92 16.54
N PRO A 106 16.20 -0.72 15.21
CA PRO A 106 15.83 0.55 14.60
C PRO A 106 14.36 0.88 14.84
N VAL A 107 14.08 2.13 15.18
CA VAL A 107 12.73 2.63 15.45
C VAL A 107 12.15 3.26 14.18
N TYR A 108 10.96 2.83 13.80
CA TYR A 108 10.18 3.41 12.71
C TYR A 108 8.95 4.11 13.27
N VAL A 109 8.64 5.28 12.73
CA VAL A 109 7.46 6.06 13.11
C VAL A 109 6.49 6.07 11.94
N PHE A 110 5.27 5.60 12.17
CA PHE A 110 4.20 5.57 11.18
C PHE A 110 3.02 6.41 11.65
N TYR A 111 2.34 7.06 10.71
CA TYR A 111 1.03 7.67 10.96
C TYR A 111 -0.05 6.76 10.38
N GLY A 112 -1.05 6.45 11.20
CA GLY A 112 -2.23 5.68 10.80
C GLY A 112 -3.42 6.59 10.57
N LEU A 113 -4.10 6.44 9.44
CA LEU A 113 -5.38 7.09 9.15
C LEU A 113 -6.47 6.01 9.06
N THR A 114 -7.55 6.18 9.81
CA THR A 114 -8.74 5.33 9.72
C THR A 114 -9.84 6.07 8.97
N ASN A 115 -10.76 5.32 8.34
CA ASN A 115 -11.85 5.86 7.52
C ASN A 115 -11.38 6.74 6.34
N PHE A 116 -10.21 6.45 5.77
CA PHE A 116 -9.66 7.13 4.61
C PHE A 116 -9.48 6.15 3.43
N PHE A 117 -10.36 6.25 2.43
CA PHE A 117 -10.49 5.26 1.35
C PHE A 117 -9.57 5.54 0.16
N GLN A 118 -8.26 5.34 0.34
CA GLN A 118 -7.27 5.52 -0.74
C GLN A 118 -7.46 4.55 -1.92
N ASN A 119 -8.10 3.41 -1.67
CA ASN A 119 -8.34 2.37 -2.68
C ASN A 119 -9.52 2.67 -3.62
N HIS A 120 -10.24 3.79 -3.44
CA HIS A 120 -11.33 4.15 -4.33
C HIS A 120 -10.82 4.39 -5.75
N ARG A 121 -11.36 3.70 -6.77
CA ARG A 121 -10.86 3.73 -8.17
C ARG A 121 -10.60 5.15 -8.68
N ARG A 122 -11.54 6.08 -8.48
CA ARG A 122 -11.40 7.49 -8.92
C ARG A 122 -10.30 8.22 -8.16
N TYR A 123 -10.09 7.90 -6.88
CA TYR A 123 -9.02 8.51 -6.09
C TYR A 123 -7.64 8.03 -6.59
N VAL A 124 -7.49 6.72 -6.81
CA VAL A 124 -6.24 6.12 -7.33
C VAL A 124 -5.88 6.62 -8.73
N MET A 125 -6.89 6.84 -9.59
CA MET A 125 -6.70 7.34 -10.95
C MET A 125 -6.39 8.85 -10.99
N SER A 126 -6.75 9.61 -9.96
CA SER A 126 -6.62 11.08 -9.98
C SER A 126 -5.19 11.55 -9.73
N ARG A 127 -4.36 11.41 -10.75
CA ARG A 127 -2.95 11.85 -10.85
C ARG A 127 -2.56 12.04 -12.31
N ASP A 128 -1.42 12.69 -12.54
CA ASP A 128 -0.78 12.77 -13.85
C ASP A 128 0.67 12.28 -13.75
N ASP A 129 0.97 11.15 -14.38
CA ASP A 129 2.28 10.51 -14.27
C ASP A 129 3.39 11.29 -14.99
N ASP A 130 3.07 12.00 -16.08
CA ASP A 130 4.04 12.82 -16.80
C ASP A 130 4.45 14.04 -15.97
N GLN A 131 3.48 14.66 -15.28
CA GLN A 131 3.72 15.74 -14.34
C GLN A 131 4.53 15.28 -13.12
N LEU A 132 4.20 14.12 -12.54
CA LEU A 132 4.93 13.56 -11.41
C LEU A 132 6.37 13.16 -11.79
N ASN A 133 6.60 12.85 -13.07
CA ASN A 133 7.93 12.62 -13.63
C ASN A 133 8.67 13.94 -14.01
N GLY A 134 8.09 15.11 -13.69
CA GLY A 134 8.73 16.41 -13.89
C GLY A 134 8.69 16.93 -15.33
N LYS A 135 7.86 16.38 -16.21
CA LYS A 135 7.71 16.91 -17.58
C LYS A 135 6.91 18.20 -17.55
N LEU A 136 7.33 19.16 -18.37
CA LEU A 136 6.57 20.40 -18.60
C LEU A 136 5.33 20.08 -19.44
N ILE A 137 4.19 19.96 -18.77
CA ILE A 137 2.89 19.72 -19.39
C ILE A 137 2.09 21.03 -19.48
N THR A 138 1.43 21.25 -20.62
CA THR A 138 0.48 22.36 -20.81
C THR A 138 -0.96 21.94 -20.49
N ILE A 139 -1.27 20.65 -20.68
CA ILE A 139 -2.59 20.06 -20.49
C ILE A 139 -2.42 18.79 -19.64
N PRO A 140 -2.74 18.81 -18.34
CA PRO A 140 -2.74 17.62 -17.47
C PRO A 140 -3.83 16.61 -17.86
N SER A 141 -3.74 15.38 -17.40
CA SER A 141 -4.72 14.30 -17.61
C SER A 141 -6.14 14.69 -17.18
N GLU A 142 -7.15 14.15 -17.88
CA GLU A 142 -8.57 14.27 -17.50
C GLU A 142 -8.87 13.57 -16.17
N ASP A 143 -8.07 12.56 -15.80
CA ASP A 143 -8.26 11.82 -14.54
C ASP A 143 -7.99 12.70 -13.31
N CYS A 144 -7.21 13.79 -13.46
CA CYS A 144 -6.97 14.77 -12.40
C CYS A 144 -8.21 15.60 -12.03
N ALA A 145 -9.33 15.53 -12.77
CA ALA A 145 -10.54 16.28 -12.45
C ALA A 145 -11.12 15.89 -11.06
N PRO A 146 -11.54 16.86 -10.22
CA PRO A 146 -11.62 18.31 -10.47
C PRO A 146 -10.34 19.11 -10.14
N TYR A 147 -9.29 18.48 -9.62
CA TYR A 147 -8.06 19.11 -9.12
C TYR A 147 -7.01 19.36 -10.21
N ARG A 148 -7.48 19.84 -11.37
CA ARG A 148 -6.67 19.98 -12.59
C ARG A 148 -6.20 21.42 -12.80
N TYR A 149 -7.08 22.38 -12.51
CA TYR A 149 -6.85 23.80 -12.74
C TYR A 149 -7.26 24.63 -11.52
N ASP A 150 -6.57 25.73 -11.28
CA ASP A 150 -6.96 26.76 -10.32
C ASP A 150 -7.02 28.13 -10.99
N LEU A 151 -7.88 29.01 -10.48
CA LEU A 151 -8.12 30.36 -11.00
C LEU A 151 -7.30 31.37 -10.20
N VAL A 152 -6.06 31.60 -10.61
CA VAL A 152 -5.19 32.60 -10.00
C VAL A 152 -5.27 33.89 -10.83
N GLY A 153 -5.89 34.94 -10.27
CA GLY A 153 -6.01 36.24 -10.94
C GLY A 153 -6.86 36.23 -12.22
N GLY A 154 -7.82 35.31 -12.34
CA GLY A 154 -8.68 35.16 -13.51
C GLY A 154 -8.07 34.37 -14.66
N VAL A 155 -6.84 33.87 -14.51
CA VAL A 155 -6.17 32.99 -15.48
C VAL A 155 -6.27 31.54 -14.98
N GLN A 156 -6.67 30.62 -15.87
CA GLN A 156 -6.63 29.19 -15.56
C GLN A 156 -5.18 28.72 -15.53
N THR A 157 -4.72 28.34 -14.35
CA THR A 157 -3.37 27.82 -14.10
C THR A 157 -3.45 26.33 -13.80
N VAL A 158 -2.48 25.56 -14.30
CA VAL A 158 -2.39 24.12 -14.02
C VAL A 158 -1.94 23.91 -12.58
N ILE A 159 -2.66 23.08 -11.83
CA ILE A 159 -2.25 22.69 -10.46
C ILE A 159 -1.08 21.72 -10.57
N ALA A 160 0.02 21.99 -9.86
CA ALA A 160 1.18 21.12 -9.81
C ALA A 160 1.58 20.81 -8.36
N PRO A 161 1.55 19.54 -7.93
CA PRO A 161 0.99 18.35 -8.62
C PRO A 161 -0.56 18.33 -8.65
N CYS A 162 -1.15 17.85 -9.76
CA CYS A 162 -2.61 17.71 -9.92
C CYS A 162 -3.16 16.43 -9.29
N GLY A 163 -4.46 16.45 -9.03
CA GLY A 163 -5.22 15.26 -8.63
C GLY A 163 -5.55 15.13 -7.15
N ALA A 164 -6.48 14.23 -6.84
CA ALA A 164 -7.04 14.06 -5.50
C ALA A 164 -6.02 13.53 -4.49
N ILE A 165 -5.06 12.71 -4.95
CA ILE A 165 -4.01 12.13 -4.09
C ILE A 165 -3.12 13.24 -3.53
N ALA A 166 -2.61 14.10 -4.41
CA ALA A 166 -1.77 15.22 -4.02
C ALA A 166 -2.54 16.24 -3.16
N ASN A 167 -3.78 16.54 -3.51
CA ASN A 167 -4.60 17.53 -2.79
C ASN A 167 -4.96 17.08 -1.35
N SER A 168 -4.93 15.78 -1.07
CA SER A 168 -5.25 15.23 0.25
C SER A 168 -4.02 14.66 0.96
N ILE A 169 -2.84 15.18 0.65
CA ILE A 169 -1.60 14.81 1.33
C ILE A 169 -1.67 15.17 2.81
N PHE A 170 -1.13 14.29 3.63
CA PHE A 170 -1.06 14.49 5.08
C PHE A 170 -0.08 15.61 5.42
N ASN A 171 -0.57 16.66 6.09
CA ASN A 171 0.19 17.89 6.40
C ASN A 171 0.38 18.09 7.91
N VAL A 172 0.79 17.06 8.65
CA VAL A 172 1.20 17.23 10.05
C VAL A 172 2.70 17.40 10.10
N ASN A 173 3.14 18.61 10.45
CA ASN A 173 4.54 18.93 10.68
C ASN A 173 4.85 18.75 12.17
N GLY A 174 5.54 17.67 12.53
CA GLY A 174 5.95 17.40 13.90
C GLY A 174 7.48 17.28 14.00
N PRO A 175 8.15 17.99 14.92
CA PRO A 175 9.52 17.65 15.28
C PRO A 175 9.50 16.30 16.01
N THR A 176 10.21 15.29 15.49
CA THR A 176 10.48 14.03 16.20
C THR A 176 11.45 14.30 17.37
N PHE A 177 11.01 15.07 18.37
CA PHE A 177 11.77 15.30 19.59
C PHE A 177 11.40 14.19 20.60
N PHE A 178 12.05 13.03 20.46
CA PHE A 178 11.99 11.99 21.48
C PHE A 178 12.82 12.46 22.68
N SER A 179 12.18 13.05 23.70
CA SER A 179 12.80 13.15 25.02
C SER A 179 12.71 11.80 25.72
N LEU A 180 13.51 10.84 25.26
CA LEU A 180 13.83 9.67 26.09
C LEU A 180 14.49 10.19 27.38
N PRO A 181 14.13 9.71 28.58
CA PRO A 181 14.97 9.88 29.76
C PRO A 181 16.24 9.05 29.55
N ILE A 182 17.15 9.54 28.70
CA ILE A 182 18.44 8.89 28.41
C ILE A 182 19.28 9.03 29.68
N ARG A 183 19.26 7.99 30.53
CA ARG A 183 20.47 7.64 31.27
C ARG A 183 21.56 7.40 30.22
N ARG A 184 22.44 8.39 30.10
CA ARG A 184 23.62 8.46 29.22
C ARG A 184 24.15 7.08 28.80
N TYR A 185 23.96 6.71 27.54
CA TYR A 185 24.85 5.81 26.82
C TYR A 185 24.89 6.18 25.32
N PHE A 186 25.15 7.45 25.02
CA PHE A 186 25.73 7.81 23.72
C PHE A 186 27.24 7.58 23.84
N ARG A 187 27.68 6.37 23.52
CA ARG A 187 29.10 6.09 23.27
C ARG A 187 29.36 6.49 21.83
N ASN A 188 30.20 7.51 21.66
CA ASN A 188 30.73 7.93 20.38
C ASN A 188 31.21 6.73 19.57
N SER A 189 30.76 6.62 18.32
CA SER A 189 31.58 6.10 17.24
C SER A 189 31.28 6.93 16.01
N LEU A 190 32.21 7.86 15.76
CA LEU A 190 32.57 8.23 14.41
C LEU A 190 33.10 6.97 13.72
N CYS A 191 32.60 6.71 12.51
CA CYS A 191 33.35 6.23 11.35
C CYS A 191 32.57 6.70 10.11
#